data_AF-A0A3S4BTL7-F1
#
_entry.id   AF-A0A3S4BTL7-F1
#
_cell.length_a   1.000
_cell.length_b   1.000
_cell.length_c   1.000
_cell.angle_alpha   90.00
_cell.angle_beta   90.00
_cell.angle_gamma   90.00
#
_symmetry.space_group_name_H-M   'P 1'
#
loop_
_entity.id
_entity.type
_entity.pdbx_description
1 polymer ?
#
loop_
_entity_poly.entity_id
_entity_poly.type
_entity_poly.pdbx_seq_one_letter_code
_entity_poly.pdbx_strand_id
1 'polypeptide(L)' 'MRQAGLSCDEGNAHRFGATVGVGFTGSYATEQTYRSLLLGSAIRAELFTGVKVMPSAASVHLSLRLGLRGPVFGVTSACA' A
#
# COMPACT_ATOMS: atom_id res chain seq x y z
N MET A 1 0.55 -3.93 16.36
CA MET A 1 1.86 -3.96 17.04
C MET A 1 1.78 -3.39 18.44
N ARG A 2 1.55 -2.09 18.64
CA ARG A 2 1.44 -1.47 19.98
C ARG A 2 0.48 -2.19 20.94
N GLN A 3 -0.77 -2.45 20.53
CA GLN A 3 -1.75 -3.15 21.39
C GLN A 3 -1.34 -4.59 21.73
N ALA A 4 -0.60 -5.25 20.83
CA ALA A 4 -0.12 -6.61 21.05
C ALA A 4 1.22 -6.65 21.80
N GLY A 5 1.77 -5.49 22.21
CA GLY A 5 3.10 -5.41 22.84
C GLY A 5 4.27 -5.80 21.93
N LEU A 6 4.06 -5.82 20.61
CA LEU A 6 5.11 -6.18 19.64
C LEU A 6 5.88 -4.93 19.19
N SER A 7 7.21 -5.04 19.15
CA SER A 7 8.14 -4.05 18.60
C SER A 7 9.05 -4.69 17.55
N CYS A 8 9.25 -3.98 16.44
CA CYS A 8 10.17 -4.36 15.38
C CYS A 8 11.38 -3.44 15.42
N ASP A 9 12.58 -4.01 15.37
CA ASP A 9 13.86 -3.31 15.34
C ASP A 9 14.81 -4.00 14.36
N GLU A 10 16.02 -3.46 14.19
CA GLU A 10 17.00 -4.01 13.25
C GLU A 10 17.41 -5.45 13.56
N GLY A 11 17.41 -5.85 14.83
CA GLY A 11 17.80 -7.19 15.27
C GLY A 11 16.76 -8.26 14.95
N ASN A 12 15.49 -7.89 14.78
CA ASN A 12 14.40 -8.84 14.54
C ASN A 12 13.59 -8.57 13.27
N ALA A 13 13.88 -7.52 12.49
CA ALA A 13 13.08 -7.08 11.34
C ALA A 13 12.75 -8.17 10.31
N HIS A 14 13.65 -9.13 10.07
CA HIS A 14 13.44 -10.23 9.13
C HIS A 14 12.43 -11.28 9.61
N ARG A 15 12.04 -11.22 10.90
CA ARG A 15 11.01 -12.07 11.51
C ARG A 15 9.62 -11.48 11.41
N PHE A 16 9.51 -10.22 10.98
CA PHE A 16 8.24 -9.53 10.83
C PHE A 16 7.95 -9.25 9.36
N GLY A 17 6.79 -9.72 8.92
CA GLY A 17 6.23 -9.46 7.58
C GLY A 17 4.87 -8.77 7.66
N ALA A 18 4.29 -8.46 6.52
CA ALA A 18 2.94 -7.89 6.44
C ALA A 18 2.18 -8.40 5.20
N THR A 19 0.99 -8.95 5.44
CA THR A 19 0.03 -9.24 4.39
C THR A 19 -1.23 -8.43 4.64
N VAL A 20 -1.66 -7.67 3.64
CA VAL A 20 -2.88 -6.86 3.72
C VAL A 20 -3.80 -7.25 2.57
N GLY A 21 -5.02 -7.62 2.92
CA GLY A 21 -6.10 -7.88 1.97
C GLY A 21 -6.67 -6.58 1.42
N VAL A 22 -6.76 -6.47 0.11
CA VAL A 22 -7.32 -5.32 -0.59
C VAL A 22 -8.30 -5.84 -1.66
N GLY A 23 -9.60 -5.67 -1.40
CA GLY A 23 -10.66 -6.16 -2.29
C GLY A 23 -10.74 -5.39 -3.62
N PHE A 24 -10.42 -4.10 -3.59
CA PHE A 24 -10.34 -3.26 -4.78
C PHE A 24 -9.17 -2.31 -4.65
N THR A 25 -8.54 -1.95 -5.77
CA THR A 25 -7.36 -1.07 -5.77
C THR A 25 -7.66 0.34 -5.23
N GLY A 26 -6.68 1.25 -5.23
CA GLY A 26 -6.82 2.65 -4.84
C GLY A 26 -7.73 3.47 -5.77
N SER A 27 -9.03 3.18 -5.79
CA SER A 27 -10.04 3.79 -6.68
C SER A 27 -10.03 5.30 -6.62
N TYR A 28 -9.85 5.87 -5.43
CA TYR A 28 -9.80 7.32 -5.27
C TYR A 28 -8.62 7.94 -6.03
N ALA A 29 -7.44 7.31 -5.98
CA ALA A 29 -6.28 7.80 -6.73
C ALA A 29 -6.45 7.63 -8.24
N THR A 30 -7.06 6.52 -8.67
CA THR A 30 -7.45 6.30 -10.07
C THR A 30 -8.42 7.38 -10.55
N GLU A 31 -9.46 7.64 -9.77
CA GLU A 31 -10.55 8.58 -10.11
C GLU A 31 -10.04 10.02 -10.17
N GLN A 32 -9.25 10.44 -9.18
CA GLN A 32 -8.64 11.77 -9.18
C GLN A 32 -7.69 11.97 -10.36
N THR A 33 -6.93 10.93 -10.73
CA THR A 33 -6.06 10.98 -11.91
C THR A 33 -6.87 11.04 -13.20
N TYR A 34 -7.98 10.30 -13.29
CA TYR A 34 -8.88 10.37 -14.42
C TYR A 34 -9.45 11.78 -14.58
N ARG A 35 -9.96 12.38 -13.50
CA ARG A 35 -10.48 13.75 -13.52
C ARG A 35 -9.42 14.76 -13.94
N SER A 36 -8.22 14.69 -13.37
CA SER A 36 -7.19 15.68 -13.66
C SER A 36 -6.74 15.65 -15.13
N LEU A 37 -6.66 14.46 -15.71
CA LEU A 37 -6.24 14.25 -17.10
C LEU A 37 -7.31 14.58 -18.14
N LEU A 38 -8.56 14.16 -17.90
CA LEU A 38 -9.61 14.23 -18.92
C LEU A 38 -10.55 15.41 -18.76
N LEU A 39 -10.77 15.86 -17.53
CA LEU A 39 -11.63 17.00 -17.23
C LEU A 39 -10.82 18.25 -16.86
N GLY A 40 -9.58 18.05 -16.40
CA GLY A 40 -8.64 19.11 -16.08
C GLY A 40 -7.67 19.41 -17.22
N SER A 41 -6.61 20.14 -16.88
CA SER A 41 -5.52 20.51 -17.78
C SER A 41 -4.23 19.73 -17.50
N ALA A 42 -4.29 18.67 -16.68
CA ALA A 42 -3.09 17.91 -16.35
C ALA A 42 -2.61 17.14 -17.59
N ILE A 43 -1.33 17.30 -17.91
CA ILE A 43 -0.70 16.62 -19.06
C ILE A 43 -0.23 15.20 -18.73
N ARG A 44 -0.21 14.83 -17.44
CA ARG A 44 0.20 13.52 -16.95
C ARG A 44 -0.39 13.23 -15.57
N ALA A 45 -0.40 11.95 -15.20
CA ALA A 45 -0.76 11.51 -13.86
C ALA A 45 0.24 12.02 -12.81
N GLU A 46 -0.22 12.16 -11.56
CA GLU A 46 0.63 12.43 -10.40
C GLU A 46 1.67 11.32 -10.23
N LEU A 47 2.89 11.69 -9.82
CA LEU A 47 4.05 10.79 -9.80
C LEU A 47 3.78 9.48 -9.04
N PHE A 48 3.09 9.56 -7.91
CA PHE A 48 2.80 8.41 -7.05
C PHE A 48 1.46 7.73 -7.34
N THR A 49 0.71 8.13 -8.38
CA THR A 49 -0.55 7.47 -8.72
C THR A 49 -0.33 5.97 -8.91
N GLY A 50 0.70 5.57 -9.67
CA GLY A 50 1.01 4.16 -9.90
C GLY A 50 1.15 3.36 -8.60
N VAL A 51 1.89 3.88 -7.62
CA VAL A 51 2.06 3.24 -6.31
C VAL A 51 0.75 3.22 -5.53
N LYS A 52 -0.03 4.32 -5.55
CA LYS A 52 -1.31 4.43 -4.83
C LYS A 52 -2.38 3.47 -5.37
N VAL A 53 -2.29 3.08 -6.64
CA VAL A 53 -3.23 2.14 -7.29
C VAL A 53 -2.72 0.70 -7.35
N MET A 54 -1.66 0.36 -6.62
CA MET A 54 -1.25 -1.04 -6.49
C MET A 54 -2.05 -1.69 -5.36
N PRO A 55 -2.63 -2.89 -5.55
CA PRO A 55 -3.27 -3.64 -4.46
C PRO A 55 -2.32 -3.94 -3.28
N SER A 56 -1.01 -4.02 -3.54
CA SER A 56 0.04 -4.21 -2.53
C SER A 56 0.47 -2.93 -1.80
N ALA A 57 -0.04 -1.75 -2.18
CA ALA A 57 0.43 -0.48 -1.65
C ALA A 57 0.33 -0.39 -0.12
N ALA A 58 -0.76 -0.92 0.45
CA ALA A 58 -0.99 -0.92 1.89
C ALA A 58 0.04 -1.75 2.65
N SER A 59 0.33 -2.98 2.20
CA SER A 59 1.30 -3.86 2.86
C SER A 59 2.73 -3.33 2.75
N VAL A 60 3.11 -2.79 1.59
CA VAL A 60 4.41 -2.13 1.40
C VAL A 60 4.54 -0.90 2.30
N HIS A 61 3.50 -0.05 2.37
CA HIS A 61 3.55 1.13 3.22
C HIS A 61 3.66 0.77 4.71
N LEU A 62 2.99 -0.29 5.17
CA LEU A 62 3.19 -0.82 6.52
C LEU A 62 4.62 -1.31 6.75
N SER A 63 5.18 -2.05 5.79
CA SER A 63 6.57 -2.53 5.86
C SER A 63 7.55 -1.37 6.00
N LEU A 64 7.43 -0.34 5.16
CA LEU A 64 8.28 0.86 5.24
C LEU A 64 8.10 1.60 6.57
N ARG A 65 6.86 1.78 7.02
CA ARG A 65 6.54 2.54 8.24
C ARG A 65 6.99 1.83 9.52
N LEU A 66 6.97 0.50 9.54
CA LEU A 66 7.27 -0.31 10.72
C LEU A 66 8.63 -1.01 10.66
N GLY A 67 9.40 -0.82 9.59
CA GLY A 67 10.71 -1.44 9.42
C GLY A 67 10.68 -2.95 9.19
N LEU A 68 9.61 -3.49 8.62
CA LEU A 68 9.42 -4.93 8.42
C LEU A 68 10.25 -5.41 7.23
N ARG A 69 11.06 -6.46 7.42
CA ARG A 69 11.97 -7.02 6.38
C ARG A 69 11.73 -8.51 6.10
N GLY A 70 10.73 -9.11 6.73
CA GLY A 70 10.23 -10.43 6.39
C GLY A 70 9.35 -10.39 5.12
N PRO A 71 8.58 -11.46 4.85
CA PRO A 71 7.73 -11.52 3.66
C PRO A 71 6.60 -10.47 3.68
N VAL A 72 6.43 -9.73 2.58
CA VAL A 72 5.43 -8.65 2.45
C VAL A 72 4.65 -8.83 1.15
N PHE A 73 3.34 -9.00 1.24
CA PHE A 73 2.47 -9.26 0.09
C PHE A 73 1.14 -8.52 0.17
N GLY A 74 0.56 -8.18 -0.97
CA GLY A 74 -0.86 -7.84 -1.07
C GLY A 74 -1.65 -9.08 -1.46
N VAL A 75 -2.83 -9.29 -0.89
CA VAL A 75 -3.74 -10.37 -1.30
C VAL A 75 -5.07 -9.77 -1.75
N THR A 76 -5.67 -10.33 -2.80
CA THR A 76 -6.95 -9.87 -3.32
C THR A 76 -7.83 -11.07 -3.66
N SER A 77 -9.00 -11.11 -3.03
CA SER A 77 -10.00 -12.18 -3.13
C SER A 77 -11.42 -11.61 -3.07
N ALA A 78 -11.57 -10.35 -3.49
CA ALA A 78 -12.79 -9.56 -3.33
C ALA A 78 -13.28 -9.55 -1.88
N CYS A 79 -14.39 -10.23 -1.58
CA CYS A 79 -15.03 -10.23 -0.26
C CYS A 79 -14.52 -11.32 0.70
N ALA A 80 -13.86 -12.36 0.18
CA ALA A 80 -13.27 -13.41 1.00
C ALA A 80 -11.98 -12.92 1.65
#